data_AF-A0A959UJU1-F1
#
_entry.id   AF-A0A959UJU1-F1
#
_cell.length_a   1.000
_cell.length_b   1.000
_cell.length_c   1.000
_cell.angle_alpha   90.00
_cell.angle_beta   90.00
_cell.angle_gamma   90.00
#
_symmetry.space_group_name_H-M   'P 1'
#
loop_
_entity.id
_entity.type
_entity.pdbx_description
1 polymer ?
#
loop_
_entity_poly.entity_id
_entity_poly.type
_entity_poly.pdbx_seq_one_letter_code
_entity_poly.pdbx_strand_id
1 'polypeptide(L)'
;PEEILHGNYIGPRKEMITPWSTNAVEITQNMGIRDIKRIEEFNRVDSDDKSFDPMLKAMYKNLDQEIFTIDKQPEPVLEIDNIASYNEQEGLALSEDEVQYLEKLSKKLGRKLTDSEVFGFSQVNSEHCRHKIFNGFFVIDGKEMPETLFSLIKKTSKEHPNKLVSAYKDNVAFVLGP
;
A
#
# COMPACT_ATOMS: atom_id res chain seq x y z
N PRO A 1 -25.17 -21.12 -25.06
CA PRO A 1 -24.10 -21.23 -24.04
C PRO A 1 -24.75 -21.18 -22.66
N GLU A 2 -24.37 -22.05 -21.72
CA GLU A 2 -24.84 -21.90 -20.34
C GLU A 2 -24.32 -20.56 -19.79
N GLU A 3 -25.23 -19.67 -19.41
CA GLU A 3 -24.89 -18.36 -18.81
C GLU A 3 -24.32 -18.52 -17.39
N ILE A 4 -24.53 -19.70 -16.79
CA ILE A 4 -24.17 -20.03 -15.41
C ILE A 4 -23.48 -21.39 -15.39
N LEU A 5 -22.26 -21.45 -14.84
CA LEU A 5 -21.55 -22.69 -14.53
C LEU A 5 -21.95 -23.17 -13.14
N HIS A 6 -22.63 -24.31 -13.04
CA HIS A 6 -23.11 -24.85 -11.78
C HIS A 6 -22.05 -25.64 -11.00
N GLY A 7 -21.90 -25.36 -9.70
CA GLY A 7 -20.98 -26.07 -8.82
C GLY A 7 -20.37 -25.18 -7.74
N ASN A 8 -19.47 -25.73 -6.94
CA ASN A 8 -18.66 -24.95 -6.00
C ASN A 8 -17.28 -24.70 -6.62
N TYR A 9 -16.82 -23.46 -6.52
CA TYR A 9 -15.56 -23.03 -7.10
C TYR A 9 -14.75 -22.24 -6.09
N ILE A 10 -13.43 -22.41 -6.13
CA ILE A 10 -12.48 -21.58 -5.42
C ILE A 10 -11.71 -20.77 -6.45
N GLY A 11 -11.72 -19.45 -6.28
CA GLY A 11 -11.02 -18.52 -7.15
C GLY A 11 -10.54 -17.29 -6.40
N PRO A 12 -9.90 -16.33 -7.07
CA PRO A 12 -9.49 -15.08 -6.45
C PRO A 12 -10.70 -14.32 -5.91
N ARG A 13 -10.48 -13.48 -4.89
CA ARG A 13 -11.50 -12.52 -4.43
C ARG A 13 -11.93 -11.62 -5.58
N LYS A 14 -13.23 -11.45 -5.80
CA LYS A 14 -13.78 -10.72 -6.96
C LYS A 14 -13.30 -9.25 -7.02
N GLU A 15 -13.00 -8.68 -5.86
CA GLU A 15 -12.44 -7.33 -5.69
C GLU A 15 -10.97 -7.21 -6.13
N MET A 16 -10.26 -8.33 -6.29
CA MET A 16 -8.85 -8.39 -6.68
C MET A 16 -8.71 -8.83 -8.13
N ILE A 17 -7.74 -8.25 -8.84
CA ILE A 17 -7.33 -8.71 -10.18
C ILE A 17 -6.00 -9.44 -10.03
N THR A 18 -5.93 -10.71 -10.45
CA THR A 18 -4.67 -11.45 -10.33
C THR A 18 -3.63 -10.99 -11.37
N PRO A 19 -2.33 -11.19 -11.08
CA PRO A 19 -1.28 -11.00 -12.10
C PRO A 19 -1.51 -11.90 -13.33
N TRP A 20 -2.05 -13.10 -13.13
CA TRP A 20 -2.41 -14.01 -14.23
C TRP A 20 -3.49 -13.38 -15.12
N SER A 21 -4.54 -12.81 -14.52
CA SER A 21 -5.61 -12.11 -15.24
C SER A 21 -5.07 -10.99 -16.12
N THR A 22 -4.14 -10.20 -15.56
CA THR A 22 -3.51 -9.07 -16.26
C THR A 22 -2.81 -9.56 -17.52
N ASN A 23 -1.98 -10.59 -17.40
CA ASN A 23 -1.25 -11.18 -18.53
C ASN A 23 -2.20 -11.85 -19.55
N ALA A 24 -3.19 -12.60 -19.07
CA ALA A 24 -4.15 -13.29 -19.94
C ALA A 24 -4.95 -12.31 -20.79
N VAL A 25 -5.48 -11.24 -20.17
CA VAL A 25 -6.19 -10.17 -20.88
C VAL A 25 -5.26 -9.49 -21.88
N GLU A 26 -4.03 -9.15 -21.48
CA GLU A 26 -3.04 -8.54 -22.38
C GLU A 26 -2.76 -9.42 -23.62
N ILE A 27 -2.60 -10.74 -23.44
CA ILE A 27 -2.43 -11.70 -24.55
C ILE A 27 -3.62 -11.61 -25.51
N THR A 28 -4.85 -11.59 -25.01
CA THR A 28 -6.05 -11.49 -25.88
C THR A 28 -6.09 -10.18 -26.66
N GLN A 29 -5.71 -9.07 -26.03
CA GLN A 29 -5.64 -7.76 -26.67
C GLN A 29 -4.56 -7.74 -27.76
N ASN A 30 -3.39 -8.33 -27.50
CA ASN A 30 -2.31 -8.47 -28.48
C ASN A 30 -2.70 -9.36 -29.67
N MET A 31 -3.59 -10.33 -29.46
CA MET A 31 -4.16 -11.18 -30.52
C MET A 31 -5.32 -10.51 -31.29
N GLY A 32 -5.67 -9.25 -30.97
CA GLY A 32 -6.73 -8.50 -31.64
C GLY A 32 -8.14 -8.71 -31.06
N ILE A 33 -8.27 -9.44 -29.95
CA ILE A 33 -9.55 -9.67 -29.26
C ILE A 33 -9.67 -8.64 -28.12
N ARG A 34 -10.38 -7.53 -28.38
CA ARG A 34 -10.42 -6.37 -27.46
C ARG A 34 -11.60 -6.34 -26.49
N ASP A 35 -12.63 -7.16 -26.74
CA ASP A 35 -13.86 -7.13 -25.94
C ASP A 35 -13.72 -7.87 -24.60
N ILE A 36 -12.62 -8.61 -24.40
CA ILE A 36 -12.34 -9.30 -23.14
C ILE A 36 -11.73 -8.31 -22.15
N LYS A 37 -12.51 -7.96 -21.12
CA LYS A 37 -12.11 -7.02 -20.06
C LYS A 37 -11.43 -7.69 -18.86
N ARG A 38 -11.75 -8.96 -18.61
CA ARG A 38 -11.26 -9.73 -17.46
C ARG A 38 -11.33 -11.23 -17.74
N ILE A 39 -10.28 -11.96 -17.39
CA ILE A 39 -10.20 -13.42 -17.42
C ILE A 39 -9.71 -13.86 -16.05
N GLU A 40 -10.33 -14.83 -15.40
CA GLU A 40 -9.78 -15.42 -14.18
C GLU A 40 -9.88 -16.94 -14.15
N GLU A 41 -9.06 -17.54 -13.29
CA GLU A 41 -9.02 -18.98 -13.06
C GLU A 41 -9.81 -19.38 -11.80
N PHE A 42 -10.67 -20.39 -11.96
CA PHE A 42 -11.44 -20.99 -10.86
C PHE A 42 -11.24 -22.49 -10.86
N ASN A 43 -11.05 -23.05 -9.67
CA ASN A 43 -10.92 -24.47 -9.46
C ASN A 43 -12.23 -25.01 -8.90
N ARG A 44 -12.81 -26.01 -9.58
CA ARG A 44 -14.02 -26.69 -9.09
C ARG A 44 -13.67 -27.57 -7.89
N VAL A 45 -14.54 -27.56 -6.88
CA VAL A 45 -14.39 -28.40 -5.68
C VAL A 45 -15.67 -29.17 -5.37
N ASP A 46 -15.52 -30.38 -4.83
CA ASP A 46 -16.63 -31.34 -4.66
C ASP A 46 -17.53 -31.03 -3.44
N SER A 47 -17.05 -30.30 -2.43
CA SER A 47 -17.85 -29.76 -1.31
C SER A 47 -17.12 -28.60 -0.61
N ASP A 48 -17.59 -28.11 0.54
CA ASP A 48 -17.10 -26.95 1.32
C ASP A 48 -15.62 -27.09 1.80
N ASP A 49 -14.71 -27.33 0.85
CA ASP A 49 -13.28 -27.38 1.07
C ASP A 49 -12.79 -25.97 1.41
N LYS A 50 -12.42 -25.80 2.68
CA LYS A 50 -11.84 -24.56 3.20
C LYS A 50 -10.33 -24.53 3.05
N SER A 51 -9.73 -25.47 2.31
CA SER A 51 -8.31 -25.52 2.00
C SER A 51 -7.94 -24.51 0.91
N PHE A 52 -8.04 -23.23 1.23
CA PHE A 52 -7.55 -22.15 0.39
C PHE A 52 -7.05 -20.99 1.26
N ASP A 53 -6.19 -20.15 0.68
CA ASP A 53 -5.74 -18.94 1.37
C ASP A 53 -6.90 -17.93 1.47
N PRO A 54 -7.44 -17.67 2.67
CA PRO A 54 -8.57 -16.77 2.84
C PRO A 54 -8.24 -15.31 2.54
N MET A 55 -6.95 -14.93 2.51
CA MET A 55 -6.54 -13.56 2.16
C MET A 55 -6.66 -13.30 0.66
N LEU A 56 -6.47 -14.34 -0.18
CA LEU A 56 -6.39 -14.19 -1.64
C LEU A 56 -7.59 -14.79 -2.37
N LYS A 57 -8.17 -15.86 -1.83
CA LYS A 57 -9.21 -16.64 -2.49
C LYS A 57 -10.52 -16.61 -1.71
N ALA A 58 -11.60 -16.91 -2.42
CA ALA A 58 -12.93 -17.06 -1.88
C ALA A 58 -13.65 -18.24 -2.56
N MET A 59 -14.67 -18.75 -1.87
CA MET A 59 -15.56 -19.78 -2.40
C MET A 59 -16.78 -19.14 -3.05
N TYR A 60 -17.12 -19.63 -4.24
CA TYR A 60 -18.24 -19.16 -5.05
C TYR A 60 -19.18 -20.34 -5.32
N LYS A 61 -20.48 -20.08 -5.16
CA LYS A 61 -21.54 -21.01 -5.56
C LYS A 61 -22.03 -20.60 -6.93
N ASN A 62 -21.75 -21.45 -7.91
CA ASN A 62 -21.88 -21.20 -9.34
C ASN A 62 -20.99 -20.03 -9.81
N LEU A 63 -20.79 -19.92 -11.11
CA LEU A 63 -20.11 -18.79 -11.75
C LEU A 63 -20.97 -18.26 -12.89
N ASP A 64 -21.12 -16.95 -12.96
CA ASP A 64 -21.81 -16.25 -14.06
C ASP A 64 -20.95 -15.07 -14.54
N GLN A 65 -21.47 -14.28 -15.48
CA GLN A 65 -20.76 -13.10 -16.01
C GLN A 65 -20.80 -11.90 -15.05
N GLU A 66 -21.62 -11.92 -14.01
CA GLU A 66 -21.79 -10.82 -13.05
C GLU A 66 -20.87 -10.97 -11.83
N ILE A 67 -20.15 -12.08 -11.68
CA ILE A 67 -19.22 -12.36 -10.57
C ILE A 67 -18.21 -11.22 -10.32
N PHE A 68 -17.82 -10.49 -11.36
CA PHE A 68 -16.88 -9.37 -11.29
C PHE A 68 -17.54 -8.00 -11.28
N THR A 69 -18.87 -7.93 -11.35
CA THR A 69 -19.60 -6.66 -11.32
C THR A 69 -19.51 -6.10 -9.90
N ILE A 70 -18.81 -4.97 -9.77
CA ILE A 70 -18.75 -4.20 -8.54
C ILE A 70 -19.81 -3.10 -8.66
N ASP A 71 -20.99 -3.34 -8.07
CA ASP A 71 -22.06 -2.33 -7.99
C ASP A 71 -21.80 -1.37 -6.82
N LYS A 72 -20.72 -0.59 -6.95
CA LYS A 72 -20.36 0.45 -5.99
C LYS A 72 -20.03 1.74 -6.74
N GLN A 73 -20.73 2.82 -6.38
CA GLN A 73 -20.40 4.14 -6.88
C GLN A 73 -19.12 4.65 -6.20
N PRO A 74 -18.24 5.38 -6.93
CA PRO A 74 -17.10 6.05 -6.32
C PRO A 74 -17.55 6.93 -5.16
N GLU A 75 -16.88 6.79 -4.02
CA GLU A 75 -17.16 7.63 -2.86
C GLU A 75 -16.72 9.07 -3.13
N PRO A 76 -17.51 10.08 -2.73
CA PRO A 76 -17.12 11.47 -2.88
C PRO A 76 -15.97 11.80 -1.92
N VAL A 77 -15.17 12.81 -2.28
CA VAL A 77 -14.10 13.32 -1.41
C VAL A 77 -14.70 13.79 -0.08
N LEU A 78 -14.15 13.30 1.02
CA LEU A 78 -14.56 13.67 2.37
C LEU A 78 -13.74 14.84 2.90
N GLU A 79 -14.40 15.89 3.38
CA GLU A 79 -13.76 16.96 4.14
C GLU A 79 -13.74 16.62 5.63
N ILE A 80 -12.55 16.65 6.25
CA ILE A 80 -12.35 16.21 7.63
C ILE A 80 -12.56 17.37 8.61
N ASP A 81 -13.56 17.21 9.47
CA ASP A 81 -13.87 18.14 10.56
C ASP A 81 -12.96 17.96 11.77
N ASN A 82 -12.72 16.71 12.16
CA ASN A 82 -11.93 16.36 13.34
C ASN A 82 -10.85 15.35 12.97
N ILE A 83 -9.59 15.82 12.95
CA ILE A 83 -8.44 15.00 12.56
C ILE A 83 -8.20 13.86 13.54
N ALA A 84 -8.40 14.07 14.85
CA ALA A 84 -8.22 13.03 15.86
C ALA A 84 -9.22 11.87 15.68
N SER A 85 -10.50 12.20 15.48
CA SER A 85 -11.53 11.19 15.23
C SER A 85 -11.28 10.42 13.93
N TYR A 86 -10.86 11.12 12.88
CA TYR A 86 -10.54 10.48 11.60
C TYR A 86 -9.30 9.59 11.70
N ASN A 87 -8.29 10.00 12.47
CA ASN A 87 -7.10 9.20 12.75
C ASN A 87 -7.43 7.84 13.41
N GLU A 88 -8.34 7.83 14.39
CA GLU A 88 -8.79 6.61 15.06
C GLU A 88 -9.63 5.73 14.14
N GLN A 89 -10.57 6.34 13.40
CA GLN A 89 -11.47 5.61 12.50
C GLN A 89 -10.70 4.90 11.37
N GLU A 90 -9.78 5.60 10.72
CA GLU A 90 -9.03 5.09 9.57
C GLU A 90 -7.71 4.41 9.97
N GLY A 91 -7.37 4.38 11.26
CA GLY A 91 -6.16 3.73 11.76
C GLY A 91 -4.86 4.36 11.23
N LEU A 92 -4.81 5.69 11.12
CA LEU A 92 -3.69 6.39 10.47
C LEU A 92 -2.41 6.43 11.33
N ALA A 93 -2.51 6.06 12.61
CA ALA A 93 -1.40 6.02 13.57
C ALA A 93 -0.61 7.33 13.69
N LEU A 94 -1.29 8.48 13.53
CA LEU A 94 -0.70 9.79 13.76
C LEU A 94 -0.44 10.02 15.25
N SER A 95 0.69 10.65 15.57
CA SER A 95 0.96 11.12 16.93
C SER A 95 0.11 12.34 17.28
N GLU A 96 0.01 12.67 18.58
CA GLU A 96 -0.70 13.87 19.04
C GLU A 96 -0.13 15.16 18.40
N ASP A 97 1.19 15.25 18.28
CA ASP A 97 1.86 16.38 17.61
C ASP A 97 1.50 16.49 16.13
N GLU A 98 1.38 15.35 15.43
CA GLU A 98 1.01 15.30 14.02
C GLU A 98 -0.45 15.69 13.79
N VAL A 99 -1.35 15.24 14.67
CA VAL A 99 -2.75 15.67 14.68
C VAL A 99 -2.83 17.18 14.89
N GLN A 100 -2.15 17.72 15.91
CA GLN A 100 -2.12 19.15 16.18
C GLN A 100 -1.51 19.96 15.02
N TYR A 101 -0.50 19.42 14.35
CA TYR A 101 0.09 20.03 13.16
C TYR A 101 -0.94 20.17 12.03
N LEU A 102 -1.69 19.10 11.73
CA LEU A 102 -2.71 19.10 10.68
C LEU A 102 -3.88 20.04 11.02
N GLU A 103 -4.32 20.10 12.28
CA GLU A 103 -5.34 21.06 12.70
C GLU A 103 -4.90 22.51 12.51
N LYS A 104 -3.65 22.82 12.87
CA LYS A 104 -3.07 24.16 12.65
C LYS A 104 -2.95 24.47 11.15
N LEU A 105 -2.60 23.48 10.34
CA LEU A 105 -2.51 23.62 8.89
C LEU A 105 -3.88 23.93 8.27
N SER A 106 -4.92 23.18 8.65
CA SER A 106 -6.32 23.42 8.24
C SER A 106 -6.74 24.87 8.55
N LYS A 107 -6.50 25.32 9.79
CA LYS A 107 -6.78 26.70 10.22
C LYS A 107 -6.01 27.74 9.40
N LYS A 108 -4.73 27.48 9.09
CA LYS A 108 -3.89 28.38 8.29
C LYS A 108 -4.37 28.49 6.83
N LEU A 109 -4.85 27.39 6.26
CA LEU A 109 -5.37 27.36 4.89
C LEU A 109 -6.78 27.96 4.78
N GLY A 110 -7.50 28.08 5.90
CA GLY A 110 -8.87 28.59 5.92
C GLY A 110 -9.88 27.63 5.30
N ARG A 111 -9.53 26.33 5.18
CA ARG A 111 -10.40 25.26 4.69
C ARG A 111 -10.11 23.96 5.41
N LYS A 112 -11.08 23.05 5.41
CA LYS A 112 -10.89 21.67 5.88
C LYS A 112 -9.87 20.94 4.99
N LEU A 113 -9.18 19.98 5.60
CA LEU A 113 -8.35 19.03 4.86
C LEU A 113 -9.23 17.88 4.35
N THR A 114 -8.87 17.32 3.21
CA THR A 114 -9.55 16.16 2.63
C THR A 114 -9.03 14.86 3.21
N ASP A 115 -9.83 13.80 3.13
CA ASP A 115 -9.43 12.41 3.43
C ASP A 115 -8.08 12.03 2.84
N SER A 116 -7.87 12.36 1.57
CA SER A 116 -6.70 12.03 0.77
C SER A 116 -5.47 12.83 1.21
N GLU A 117 -5.65 14.09 1.61
CA GLU A 117 -4.57 14.91 2.17
C GLU A 117 -4.10 14.38 3.53
N VAL A 118 -5.04 14.02 4.41
CA VAL A 118 -4.72 13.51 5.75
C VAL A 118 -4.13 12.10 5.67
N PHE A 119 -4.69 11.23 4.82
CA PHE A 119 -4.16 9.90 4.57
C PHE A 119 -2.77 9.96 3.92
N GLY A 120 -2.59 10.80 2.89
CA GLY A 120 -1.29 11.01 2.26
C GLY A 120 -0.23 11.49 3.27
N PHE A 121 -0.61 12.42 4.16
CA PHE A 121 0.26 12.89 5.22
C PHE A 121 0.69 11.77 6.18
N SER A 122 -0.23 10.88 6.58
CA SER A 122 0.09 9.78 7.50
C SER A 122 1.09 8.79 6.89
N GLN A 123 0.94 8.49 5.59
CA GLN A 123 1.85 7.57 4.92
C GLN A 123 3.28 8.15 4.83
N VAL A 124 3.43 9.40 4.39
CA VAL A 124 4.75 10.02 4.21
C VAL A 124 5.46 10.36 5.52
N ASN A 125 4.71 10.55 6.60
CA ASN A 125 5.24 10.79 7.95
C ASN A 125 5.25 9.53 8.83
N SER A 126 4.92 8.35 8.30
CA SER A 126 5.10 7.10 9.01
C SER A 126 6.57 6.89 9.41
N GLU A 127 6.82 6.10 10.46
CA GLU A 127 8.19 5.73 10.84
C GLU A 127 8.93 5.15 9.64
N HIS A 128 8.33 4.18 8.96
CA HIS A 128 8.93 3.46 7.84
C HIS A 128 9.39 4.40 6.72
N CYS A 129 8.60 5.44 6.41
CA CYS A 129 8.96 6.38 5.35
C CYS A 129 9.98 7.43 5.83
N ARG A 130 9.79 7.95 7.05
CA ARG A 130 10.58 9.08 7.54
C ARG A 130 11.84 8.67 8.29
N HIS A 131 11.98 7.38 8.62
CA HIS A 131 13.07 6.81 9.39
C HIS A 131 13.33 7.64 10.67
N LYS A 132 12.26 7.90 11.43
CA LYS A 132 12.29 8.81 12.59
C LYS A 132 13.31 8.33 13.63
N ILE A 133 13.36 7.02 13.86
CA ILE A 133 14.30 6.41 14.82
C ILE A 133 15.74 6.63 14.38
N PHE A 134 16.05 6.41 13.09
CA PHE A 134 17.40 6.57 12.56
C PHE A 134 17.92 8.02 12.60
N ASN A 135 17.01 9.00 12.55
CA ASN A 135 17.34 10.42 12.60
C ASN A 135 17.14 11.05 14.00
N GLY A 136 16.66 10.29 14.99
CA GLY A 136 16.42 10.76 16.35
C GLY A 136 17.70 10.87 17.19
N PHE A 137 17.62 11.66 18.26
CA PHE A 137 18.65 11.71 19.31
C PHE A 137 18.48 10.55 20.28
N PHE A 138 19.59 10.00 20.77
CA PHE A 138 19.60 8.88 21.71
C PHE A 138 20.18 9.32 23.05
N VAL A 139 19.50 8.97 24.15
CA VAL A 139 20.02 9.14 25.51
C VAL A 139 20.23 7.74 26.09
N ILE A 140 21.50 7.39 26.35
CA ILE A 140 21.88 6.08 26.88
C ILE A 140 22.49 6.31 28.27
N ASP A 141 21.93 5.66 29.29
CA ASP A 141 22.35 5.80 30.69
C ASP A 141 22.41 7.26 31.16
N GLY A 142 21.43 8.06 30.74
CA GLY A 142 21.32 9.49 31.09
C GLY A 142 22.26 10.42 30.32
N LYS A 143 23.00 9.92 29.32
CA LYS A 143 23.89 10.73 28.47
C LYS A 143 23.36 10.82 27.05
N GLU A 144 23.20 12.03 26.56
CA GLU A 144 22.84 12.28 25.16
C GLU A 144 24.02 11.94 24.24
N MET A 145 23.74 11.16 23.19
CA MET A 145 24.72 10.74 22.20
C MET A 145 24.91 11.82 21.13
N PRO A 146 26.15 12.11 20.70
CA PRO A 146 26.44 13.21 19.78
C PRO A 146 26.04 12.94 18.33
N GLU A 147 25.88 11.67 17.94
CA GLU A 147 25.55 11.26 16.56
C GLU A 147 24.26 10.44 16.55
N THR A 148 23.43 10.63 15.53
CA THR A 148 22.26 9.77 15.26
C THR A 148 22.71 8.44 14.66
N LEU A 149 21.84 7.42 14.67
CA LEU A 149 22.16 6.13 14.03
C LEU A 149 22.49 6.30 12.54
N PHE A 150 21.76 7.15 11.82
CA PHE A 150 22.04 7.39 10.41
C PHE A 150 23.36 8.13 10.19
N SER A 151 23.72 9.06 11.08
CA SER A 151 25.03 9.71 11.05
C SER A 151 26.17 8.71 11.26
N LEU A 152 26.01 7.76 12.19
CA LEU A 152 26.99 6.69 12.40
C LEU A 152 27.14 5.80 11.15
N ILE A 153 26.06 5.47 10.45
CA ILE A 153 26.13 4.73 9.19
C ILE A 153 26.89 5.54 8.14
N LYS A 154 26.54 6.82 7.96
CA LYS A 154 27.23 7.72 7.00
C LYS A 154 28.70 7.91 7.32
N LYS A 155 29.09 7.85 8.60
CA LYS A 155 30.48 7.97 9.05
C LYS A 155 31.36 6.90 8.43
N THR A 156 30.87 5.66 8.28
CA THR A 156 31.62 4.58 7.62
C THR A 156 32.01 4.94 6.18
N SER A 157 31.10 5.51 5.41
CA SER A 157 31.34 5.95 4.03
C SER A 157 32.20 7.22 3.96
N LYS A 158 32.14 8.07 4.99
CA LYS A 158 32.97 9.28 5.10
C LYS A 158 34.43 8.94 5.43
N GLU A 159 34.66 7.98 6.33
CA GLU A 159 36.00 7.54 6.73
C GLU A 159 36.63 6.61 5.69
N HIS A 160 35.82 5.80 5.00
CA HIS A 160 36.29 4.83 4.00
C HIS A 160 35.54 4.97 2.66
N PRO A 161 35.77 6.05 1.90
CA PRO A 161 35.07 6.27 0.63
C PRO A 161 35.47 5.27 -0.47
N ASN A 162 36.69 4.72 -0.46
CA ASN A 162 37.16 3.69 -1.40
C ASN A 162 36.71 3.92 -2.86
N LYS A 163 35.91 3.00 -3.39
CA LYS A 163 35.35 3.01 -4.75
C LYS A 163 33.91 3.56 -4.81
N LEU A 164 33.41 4.18 -3.74
CA LEU A 164 32.03 4.64 -3.63
C LEU A 164 31.77 5.79 -4.61
N VAL A 165 30.79 5.63 -5.49
CA VAL A 165 30.34 6.65 -6.46
C VAL A 165 29.15 7.43 -5.91
N SER A 166 28.20 6.73 -5.30
CA SER A 166 27.00 7.33 -4.70
C SER A 166 26.52 6.49 -3.52
N ALA A 167 26.15 7.17 -2.44
CA ALA A 167 25.47 6.56 -1.31
C ALA A 167 24.53 7.58 -0.66
N TYR A 168 23.39 7.10 -0.15
CA TYR A 168 22.40 7.88 0.60
C TYR A 168 21.76 9.05 -0.16
N LYS A 169 21.86 9.03 -1.50
CA LYS A 169 21.28 10.05 -2.41
C LYS A 169 20.34 9.45 -3.45
N ASP A 170 20.19 8.13 -3.44
CA ASP A 170 19.36 7.35 -4.36
C ASP A 170 18.85 6.11 -3.60
N ASN A 171 17.92 5.38 -4.19
CA ASN A 171 17.34 4.15 -3.65
C ASN A 171 18.36 2.99 -3.60
N VAL A 172 19.50 3.15 -4.29
CA VAL A 172 20.61 2.20 -4.29
C VAL A 172 21.95 2.93 -4.15
N ALA A 173 22.96 2.22 -3.64
CA ALA A 173 24.34 2.70 -3.63
C ALA A 173 25.10 2.21 -4.86
N PHE A 174 26.03 3.02 -5.37
CA PHE A 174 26.88 2.69 -6.51
C PHE A 174 28.35 2.64 -6.08
N VAL A 175 29.06 1.61 -6.54
CA VAL A 175 30.50 1.42 -6.37
C VAL A 175 31.12 1.29 -7.77
N LEU A 176 32.33 1.82 -7.96
CA LEU A 176 33.08 1.65 -9.20
C LEU A 176 33.23 0.16 -9.50
N GLY A 177 33.00 -0.18 -10.77
CA GLY A 177 33.14 -1.53 -11.28
C GLY A 177 34.56 -2.10 -11.15
N PRO A 178 34.73 -3.36 -11.57
CA PRO A 178 36.05 -3.97 -11.74
C PRO A 178 36.91 -3.17 -12.72
#